data_AF-A0AA43EIK7-F1
#
_entry.id   AF-A0AA43EIK7-F1
#
_cell.length_a   1.000
_cell.length_b   1.000
_cell.length_c   1.000
_cell.angle_alpha   90.00
_cell.angle_beta   90.00
_cell.angle_gamma   90.00
#
_symmetry.space_group_name_H-M   'P 1'
#
loop_
_entity.id
_entity.type
_entity.pdbx_description
1 polymer ?
#
loop_
_entity_poly.entity_id
_entity_poly.type
_entity_poly.pdbx_seq_one_letter_code
_entity_poly.pdbx_strand_id
1 'polypeptide(L)'
;MSWTSKATVVLTVAVGGLTLMGVATPLTDQPRFCAGCHTIAPAYERWAKSSHKEVTCVACHVRPGLQGWLHDKVWAGVKDTTIYLFSTPTEAHNLTAHVDSDVCLGCHRHILRVSEIAARDLPSPVKAVGLIMNHGQHMEAFKARGHNEGCTTCHSGVVHDQPIKGYPIVIPRGHVSADDKPWYPVHPEGSYLRERALRDCFSCHDGKGQYDGKILDRKCGTCHNPEKISGALLFN
;
A
#
# COMPACT_ATOMS: atom_id res chain seq x y z
N MET A 1 18.65 -39.59 34.64
CA MET A 1 18.05 -38.38 34.04
C MET A 1 16.56 -38.40 34.35
N SER A 2 16.13 -37.88 35.50
CA SER A 2 14.73 -37.96 35.94
C SER A 2 13.90 -36.89 35.23
N TRP A 3 13.29 -37.28 34.11
CA TRP A 3 12.31 -36.46 33.42
C TRP A 3 11.10 -36.27 34.35
N THR A 4 10.91 -35.06 34.88
CA THR A 4 9.80 -34.75 35.79
C THR A 4 8.50 -34.60 34.99
N SER A 5 7.36 -34.97 35.57
CA SER A 5 6.02 -34.83 34.95
C SER A 5 5.76 -33.42 34.40
N LYS A 6 6.34 -32.38 35.03
CA LYS A 6 6.31 -30.98 34.57
C LYS A 6 7.01 -30.79 33.23
N ALA A 7 8.19 -31.39 33.03
CA ALA A 7 8.92 -31.32 31.77
C ALA A 7 8.15 -32.03 30.64
N THR A 8 7.45 -33.13 30.94
CA THR A 8 6.58 -33.81 29.97
C THR A 8 5.41 -32.91 29.56
N VAL A 9 4.72 -32.28 30.53
CA VAL A 9 3.60 -31.38 30.24
C VAL A 9 4.04 -30.18 29.39
N VAL A 10 5.15 -29.54 29.75
CA VAL A 10 5.69 -28.40 28.98
C VAL A 10 6.04 -28.83 27.55
N LEU A 11 6.68 -29.98 27.38
CA LEU A 11 7.04 -30.49 26.06
C LEU A 11 5.80 -30.79 25.22
N THR A 12 4.78 -31.44 25.80
CA THR A 12 3.53 -31.77 25.11
C THR A 12 2.80 -30.50 24.67
N VAL A 13 2.73 -29.47 25.52
CA VAL A 13 2.11 -28.18 25.17
C VAL A 13 2.90 -27.47 24.07
N ALA A 14 4.24 -27.47 24.15
CA ALA A 14 5.08 -26.86 23.13
C ALA A 14 4.93 -27.54 21.76
N VAL A 15 4.98 -28.88 21.74
CA VAL A 15 4.78 -29.67 20.51
C VAL A 15 3.36 -29.47 19.99
N GLY A 16 2.34 -29.54 20.85
CA GLY A 16 0.96 -29.27 20.49
C GLY A 16 0.77 -27.89 19.87
N GLY A 17 1.33 -26.84 20.50
CA GLY A 17 1.29 -25.48 19.97
C GLY A 17 1.99 -25.35 18.61
N LEU A 18 3.19 -25.92 18.45
CA LEU A 18 3.91 -25.90 17.18
C LEU A 18 3.16 -26.64 16.06
N THR A 19 2.56 -27.80 16.37
CA THR A 19 1.76 -28.55 15.40
C THR A 19 0.51 -27.77 14.98
N LEU A 20 -0.20 -27.16 15.93
CA LEU A 20 -1.35 -26.30 15.65
C LEU A 20 -0.96 -25.12 14.75
N MET A 21 0.13 -24.41 15.09
CA MET A 21 0.61 -23.29 14.28
C MET A 21 1.01 -23.73 12.87
N GLY A 22 1.65 -24.90 12.74
CA GLY A 22 2.05 -25.47 11.44
C GLY A 22 0.86 -25.80 10.54
N VAL A 23 -0.27 -26.23 11.11
CA VAL A 23 -1.51 -26.51 10.36
C VAL A 23 -2.32 -25.23 10.11
N ALA A 24 -2.42 -24.36 11.11
CA ALA A 24 -3.24 -23.15 11.03
C ALA A 24 -2.65 -22.09 10.08
N THR A 25 -1.32 -21.97 10.00
CA THR A 25 -0.68 -20.92 9.20
C THR A 25 -1.02 -21.05 7.70
N PRO A 26 -0.80 -22.19 7.03
CA PRO A 26 -1.15 -22.34 5.60
C PRO A 26 -2.64 -22.19 5.31
N LEU A 27 -3.53 -22.47 6.27
CA LEU A 27 -4.97 -22.29 6.12
C LEU A 27 -5.34 -20.81 6.21
N THR A 28 -4.79 -20.11 7.20
CA THR A 28 -5.09 -18.70 7.48
C THR A 28 -4.34 -17.73 6.55
N ASP A 29 -3.34 -18.21 5.81
CA ASP A 29 -2.60 -17.43 4.80
C ASP A 29 -3.34 -17.33 3.46
N GLN A 30 -4.34 -18.19 3.25
CA GLN A 30 -5.09 -18.22 1.99
C GLN A 30 -6.03 -17.02 1.88
N PRO A 31 -6.10 -16.35 0.71
CA PRO A 31 -7.04 -15.25 0.48
C PRO A 31 -8.50 -15.61 0.78
N ARG A 32 -8.89 -16.87 0.57
CA ARG A 32 -10.24 -17.37 0.88
C ARG A 32 -10.57 -17.37 2.37
N PHE A 33 -9.58 -17.59 3.24
CA PHE A 33 -9.79 -17.48 4.68
C PHE A 33 -10.14 -16.03 5.05
N CYS A 34 -9.37 -15.06 4.53
CA CYS A 34 -9.64 -13.63 4.74
C CYS A 34 -11.00 -13.21 4.16
N ALA A 35 -11.39 -13.77 3.01
CA ALA A 35 -12.69 -13.53 2.38
C ALA A 35 -13.90 -14.00 3.21
N GLY A 36 -13.68 -14.86 4.22
CA GLY A 36 -14.73 -15.29 5.14
C GLY A 36 -15.24 -14.16 6.05
N CYS A 37 -14.46 -13.10 6.25
CA CYS A 37 -14.88 -11.93 7.02
C CYS A 37 -15.65 -10.95 6.11
N HIS A 38 -16.89 -10.60 6.48
CA HIS A 38 -17.71 -9.69 5.66
C HIS A 38 -17.09 -8.30 5.46
N THR A 39 -16.31 -7.82 6.44
CA THR A 39 -15.61 -6.51 6.35
C THR A 39 -14.48 -6.54 5.34
N ILE A 40 -13.91 -7.72 5.07
CA ILE A 40 -12.79 -7.93 4.14
C ILE A 40 -13.28 -8.36 2.75
N ALA A 41 -14.50 -8.88 2.63
CA ALA A 41 -15.06 -9.33 1.35
C ALA A 41 -14.92 -8.30 0.20
N PRO A 42 -15.20 -6.99 0.38
CA PRO A 42 -15.00 -6.01 -0.69
C PRO A 42 -13.53 -5.89 -1.13
N ALA A 43 -12.59 -5.95 -0.17
CA ALA A 43 -11.16 -5.89 -0.45
C ALA A 43 -10.70 -7.14 -1.24
N TYR A 44 -11.22 -8.31 -0.89
CA TYR A 44 -10.97 -9.57 -1.61
C TYR A 44 -11.48 -9.54 -3.05
N GLU A 45 -12.71 -9.05 -3.28
CA GLU A 45 -13.28 -8.96 -4.62
C GLU A 45 -12.47 -8.04 -5.55
N ARG A 46 -11.91 -6.96 -5.00
CA ARG A 46 -11.01 -6.06 -5.73
C ARG A 46 -9.67 -6.73 -6.00
N TRP A 47 -9.09 -7.39 -5.00
CA TRP A 47 -7.84 -8.14 -5.15
C TRP A 47 -7.95 -9.21 -6.25
N ALA A 48 -9.06 -9.95 -6.30
CA ALA A 48 -9.30 -11.01 -7.28
C ALA A 48 -9.33 -10.51 -8.74
N LYS A 49 -9.59 -9.21 -8.95
CA LYS A 49 -9.59 -8.54 -10.26
C LYS A 49 -8.30 -7.74 -10.53
N SER A 50 -7.40 -7.66 -9.56
CA SER A 50 -6.16 -6.88 -9.64
C SER A 50 -5.05 -7.64 -10.37
N SER A 51 -3.96 -6.92 -10.67
CA SER A 51 -2.72 -7.52 -11.20
C SER A 51 -2.02 -8.47 -10.22
N HIS A 52 -2.40 -8.45 -8.93
CA HIS A 52 -1.81 -9.26 -7.87
C HIS A 52 -2.72 -10.41 -7.41
N LYS A 53 -3.74 -10.78 -8.19
CA LYS A 53 -4.69 -11.85 -7.84
C LYS A 53 -4.05 -13.25 -7.60
N GLU A 54 -2.78 -13.42 -7.95
CA GLU A 54 -2.00 -14.64 -7.71
C GLU A 54 -1.06 -14.53 -6.49
N VAL A 55 -1.00 -13.35 -5.87
CA VAL A 55 -0.21 -13.07 -4.67
C VAL A 55 -1.13 -13.12 -3.45
N THR A 56 -0.80 -13.96 -2.46
CA THR A 56 -1.62 -14.12 -1.24
C THR A 56 -1.70 -12.83 -0.42
N CYS A 57 -2.80 -12.61 0.30
CA CYS A 57 -2.98 -11.43 1.16
C CYS A 57 -1.80 -11.22 2.14
N VAL A 58 -1.33 -12.30 2.76
CA VAL A 58 -0.24 -12.25 3.76
C VAL A 58 1.11 -11.86 3.18
N ALA A 59 1.33 -12.04 1.87
CA ALA A 59 2.57 -11.61 1.23
C ALA A 59 2.74 -10.08 1.24
N CYS A 60 1.64 -9.34 1.42
CA CYS A 60 1.65 -7.88 1.59
C CYS A 60 1.34 -7.47 3.04
N HIS A 61 0.40 -8.15 3.70
CA HIS A 61 -0.12 -7.73 5.01
C HIS A 61 0.64 -8.30 6.22
N VAL A 62 1.64 -9.15 6.02
CA VAL A 62 2.49 -9.67 7.09
C VAL A 62 3.93 -9.27 6.81
N ARG A 63 4.53 -8.50 7.72
CA ARG A 63 5.93 -8.07 7.58
C ARG A 63 6.89 -9.25 7.64
N PRO A 64 8.00 -9.21 6.87
CA PRO A 64 9.01 -10.24 6.90
C PRO A 64 9.68 -10.33 8.28
N GLY A 65 10.23 -11.51 8.58
CA GLY A 65 10.91 -11.80 9.84
C GLY A 65 9.96 -12.22 10.95
N LEU A 66 10.53 -12.88 11.97
CA LEU A 66 9.75 -13.50 13.05
C LEU A 66 8.93 -12.48 13.86
N GLN A 67 9.50 -11.32 14.15
CA GLN A 67 8.82 -10.29 14.93
C GLN A 67 7.65 -9.67 14.14
N GLY A 68 7.85 -9.37 12.86
CA GLY A 68 6.80 -8.87 11.97
C GLY A 68 5.66 -9.88 11.85
N TRP A 69 6.01 -11.15 11.63
CA TRP A 69 5.03 -12.23 11.59
C TRP A 69 4.27 -12.40 12.90
N LEU A 70 4.93 -12.41 14.07
CA LEU A 70 4.24 -12.52 15.37
C LEU A 70 3.28 -11.35 15.59
N HIS A 71 3.67 -10.13 15.25
CA HIS A 71 2.81 -8.97 15.41
C HIS A 71 1.63 -8.99 14.43
N ASP A 72 1.89 -9.14 13.12
CA ASP A 72 0.88 -8.93 12.09
C ASP A 72 -0.01 -10.16 11.89
N LYS A 73 0.54 -11.37 12.08
CA LYS A 73 -0.22 -12.62 11.95
C LYS A 73 -0.93 -13.01 13.24
N VAL A 74 -0.19 -13.05 14.35
CA VAL A 74 -0.71 -13.58 15.61
C VAL A 74 -1.45 -12.49 16.39
N TRP A 75 -0.77 -11.40 16.74
CA TRP A 75 -1.39 -10.36 17.57
C TRP A 75 -2.54 -9.63 16.87
N ALA A 76 -2.33 -9.13 15.65
CA ALA A 76 -3.38 -8.47 14.89
C ALA A 76 -4.51 -9.44 14.51
N GLY A 77 -4.20 -10.68 14.13
CA GLY A 77 -5.21 -11.70 13.84
C GLY A 77 -6.10 -12.04 15.05
N VAL A 78 -5.52 -12.16 16.25
CA VAL A 78 -6.28 -12.36 17.50
C VAL A 78 -7.15 -11.15 17.81
N LYS A 79 -6.61 -9.94 17.65
CA LYS A 79 -7.37 -8.68 17.83
C LYS A 79 -8.57 -8.62 16.89
N ASP A 80 -8.37 -8.88 15.59
CA ASP A 80 -9.43 -8.84 14.59
C ASP A 80 -10.50 -9.90 14.86
N THR A 81 -10.10 -11.11 15.25
CA THR A 81 -11.03 -12.19 15.62
C THR A 81 -11.83 -11.83 16.87
N THR A 82 -11.19 -11.18 17.86
CA THR A 82 -11.85 -10.74 19.09
C THR A 82 -12.87 -9.64 18.78
N ILE A 83 -12.53 -8.67 17.92
CA ILE A 83 -13.46 -7.64 17.47
C ILE A 83 -14.65 -8.28 16.74
N TYR A 84 -14.38 -9.25 15.87
CA TYR A 84 -15.41 -9.96 15.12
C TYR A 84 -16.38 -10.73 16.02
N LEU A 85 -15.88 -11.40 17.07
CA LEU A 85 -16.70 -12.23 17.96
C LEU A 85 -17.43 -11.44 19.05
N PHE A 86 -16.82 -10.34 19.54
CA PHE A 86 -17.26 -9.70 20.79
C PHE A 86 -17.53 -8.19 20.65
N SER A 87 -17.44 -7.62 19.45
CA SER A 87 -17.66 -6.19 19.21
C SER A 87 -18.29 -5.93 17.84
N THR A 88 -18.52 -4.66 17.54
CA THR A 88 -18.94 -4.23 16.20
C THR A 88 -17.71 -4.04 15.32
N PRO A 89 -17.56 -4.80 14.22
CA PRO A 89 -16.45 -4.62 13.30
C PRO A 89 -16.48 -3.23 12.64
N THR A 90 -15.30 -2.68 12.34
CA THR A 90 -15.18 -1.46 11.54
C THR A 90 -15.75 -1.69 10.14
N GLU A 91 -16.49 -0.71 9.62
CA GLU A 91 -17.02 -0.76 8.27
C GLU A 91 -15.89 -0.85 7.23
N ALA A 92 -16.12 -1.57 6.14
CA ALA A 92 -15.09 -1.87 5.14
C ALA A 92 -14.38 -0.62 4.59
N HIS A 93 -15.12 0.47 4.39
CA HIS A 93 -14.57 1.73 3.86
C HIS A 93 -13.79 2.56 4.89
N ASN A 94 -13.82 2.17 6.17
CA ASN A 94 -13.07 2.78 7.26
C ASN A 94 -11.94 1.88 7.78
N LEU A 95 -11.68 0.75 7.13
CA LEU A 95 -10.56 -0.11 7.48
C LEU A 95 -9.23 0.60 7.26
N THR A 96 -8.40 0.55 8.30
CA THR A 96 -7.03 1.07 8.25
C THR A 96 -6.05 -0.09 8.20
N ALA A 97 -5.16 -0.06 7.21
CA ALA A 97 -4.07 -1.00 7.10
C ALA A 97 -2.80 -0.25 6.68
N HIS A 98 -1.73 -0.50 7.43
CA HIS A 98 -0.40 -0.10 7.04
C HIS A 98 0.31 -1.30 6.40
N VAL A 99 0.84 -1.09 5.20
CA VAL A 99 1.64 -2.09 4.48
C VAL A 99 3.04 -1.53 4.40
N ASP A 100 3.97 -2.28 4.97
CA ASP A 100 5.39 -1.92 5.03
C ASP A 100 5.97 -1.90 3.61
N SER A 101 6.83 -0.93 3.30
CA SER A 101 7.41 -0.82 1.95
C SER A 101 8.38 -1.96 1.63
N ASP A 102 8.96 -2.60 2.64
CA ASP A 102 9.88 -3.71 2.43
C ASP A 102 9.22 -4.92 1.77
N VAL A 103 7.91 -5.14 1.99
CA VAL A 103 7.17 -6.22 1.29
C VAL A 103 7.08 -5.95 -0.20
N CYS A 104 6.87 -4.68 -0.58
CA CYS A 104 6.83 -4.26 -1.97
C CYS A 104 8.22 -4.41 -2.61
N LEU A 105 9.26 -3.98 -1.89
CA LEU A 105 10.65 -4.02 -2.35
C LEU A 105 11.20 -5.45 -2.47
N GLY A 106 10.65 -6.41 -1.74
CA GLY A 106 10.96 -7.84 -1.90
C GLY A 106 10.83 -8.32 -3.35
N CYS A 107 9.82 -7.82 -4.08
CA CYS A 107 9.60 -8.12 -5.50
C CYS A 107 9.98 -6.95 -6.43
N HIS A 108 9.75 -5.71 -6.01
CA HIS A 108 9.88 -4.50 -6.85
C HIS A 108 11.14 -3.67 -6.58
N ARG A 109 12.20 -4.22 -5.99
CA ARG A 109 13.44 -3.49 -5.62
C ARG A 109 14.01 -2.53 -6.66
N HIS A 110 13.87 -2.85 -7.95
CA HIS A 110 14.43 -2.05 -9.04
C HIS A 110 13.71 -0.71 -9.24
N ILE A 111 12.50 -0.55 -8.68
CA ILE A 111 11.74 0.70 -8.75
C ILE A 111 12.49 1.87 -8.13
N LEU A 112 13.33 1.63 -7.12
CA LEU A 112 14.13 2.67 -6.45
C LEU A 112 15.14 3.36 -7.39
N ARG A 113 15.44 2.75 -8.54
CA ARG A 113 16.33 3.32 -9.57
C ARG A 113 15.58 4.11 -10.64
N VAL A 114 14.25 4.18 -10.55
CA VAL A 114 13.42 4.93 -11.49
C VAL A 114 13.32 6.38 -11.00
N SER A 115 13.94 7.28 -11.75
CA SER A 115 13.93 8.74 -11.54
C SER A 115 12.89 9.49 -12.37
N GLU A 116 12.52 8.94 -13.53
CA GLU A 116 11.50 9.47 -14.45
C GLU A 116 10.62 8.30 -14.89
N ILE A 117 9.31 8.53 -14.96
CA ILE A 117 8.37 7.54 -15.49
C ILE A 117 8.52 7.49 -17.01
N ALA A 118 8.64 6.28 -17.55
CA ALA A 118 8.80 6.10 -18.99
C ALA A 118 7.58 6.66 -19.74
N ALA A 119 7.84 7.37 -20.85
CA ALA A 119 6.77 8.03 -21.61
C ALA A 119 5.65 7.08 -22.04
N ARG A 120 5.95 5.81 -22.33
CA ARG A 120 4.94 4.80 -22.68
C ARG A 120 3.90 4.54 -21.58
N ASP A 121 4.29 4.74 -20.33
CA ASP A 121 3.47 4.50 -19.13
C ASP A 121 2.75 5.78 -18.69
N LEU A 122 3.01 6.91 -19.37
CA LEU A 122 2.37 8.19 -19.11
C LEU A 122 1.20 8.44 -20.07
N PRO A 123 0.06 8.93 -19.57
CA PRO A 123 -1.03 9.38 -20.41
C PRO A 123 -0.77 10.76 -20.99
N SER A 124 -1.43 11.08 -22.11
CA SER A 124 -1.54 12.47 -22.56
C SER A 124 -2.38 13.30 -21.57
N PRO A 125 -2.05 14.58 -21.33
CA PRO A 125 -0.94 15.34 -21.92
C PRO A 125 0.40 15.16 -21.21
N VAL A 126 0.43 14.52 -20.03
CA VAL A 126 1.66 14.35 -19.20
C VAL A 126 2.80 13.71 -19.98
N LYS A 127 2.48 12.79 -20.90
CA LYS A 127 3.43 12.16 -21.83
C LYS A 127 4.28 13.18 -22.60
N ALA A 128 3.72 14.32 -22.98
CA ALA A 128 4.40 15.36 -23.73
C ALA A 128 5.43 16.12 -22.88
N VAL A 129 5.18 16.26 -21.58
CA VAL A 129 6.02 17.04 -20.64
C VAL A 129 6.89 16.17 -19.73
N GLY A 130 6.68 14.84 -19.74
CA GLY A 130 7.37 13.88 -18.86
C GLY A 130 6.91 13.96 -17.40
N LEU A 131 7.32 13.00 -16.58
CA LEU A 131 7.06 13.01 -15.13
C LEU A 131 8.30 12.51 -14.38
N ILE A 132 8.95 13.43 -13.68
CA ILE A 132 10.06 13.19 -12.78
C ILE A 132 9.47 12.65 -11.47
N MET A 133 9.72 11.38 -11.20
CA MET A 133 9.26 10.69 -10.00
C MET A 133 10.38 9.77 -9.52
N ASN A 134 11.30 10.35 -8.75
CA ASN A 134 12.43 9.62 -8.20
C ASN A 134 12.01 8.85 -6.95
N HIS A 135 11.73 7.57 -7.12
CA HIS A 135 11.27 6.71 -6.03
C HIS A 135 12.31 6.62 -4.91
N GLY A 136 13.61 6.54 -5.23
CA GLY A 136 14.67 6.51 -4.23
C GLY A 136 14.65 7.74 -3.33
N GLN A 137 14.62 8.93 -3.93
CA GLN A 137 14.57 10.19 -3.17
C GLN A 137 13.31 10.32 -2.32
N HIS A 138 12.15 9.89 -2.82
CA HIS A 138 10.92 9.90 -2.03
C HIS A 138 11.00 8.95 -0.83
N MET A 139 11.55 7.75 -1.00
CA MET A 139 11.71 6.80 0.10
C MET A 139 12.70 7.32 1.16
N GLU A 140 13.79 7.99 0.75
CA GLU A 140 14.72 8.66 1.66
C GLU A 140 14.04 9.82 2.41
N ALA A 141 13.23 10.62 1.71
CA ALA A 141 12.47 11.71 2.32
C ALA A 141 11.42 11.20 3.33
N PHE A 142 10.69 10.14 3.00
CA PHE A 142 9.73 9.51 3.92
C PHE A 142 10.42 8.99 5.18
N LYS A 143 11.57 8.33 5.02
CA LYS A 143 12.36 7.85 6.16
C LYS A 143 12.83 9.00 7.05
N ALA A 144 13.31 10.11 6.46
CA ALA A 144 13.76 11.27 7.20
C ALA A 144 12.63 11.99 7.94
N ARG A 145 11.43 12.05 7.35
CA ARG A 145 10.24 12.67 7.98
C ARG A 145 9.66 11.81 9.11
N GLY A 146 9.81 10.49 9.04
CA GLY A 146 9.37 9.59 10.11
C GLY A 146 7.85 9.50 10.29
N HIS A 147 7.07 9.92 9.30
CA HIS A 147 5.60 9.91 9.34
C HIS A 147 4.98 8.56 8.94
N ASN A 148 5.76 7.47 8.99
CA ASN A 148 5.34 6.13 8.58
C ASN A 148 4.81 6.08 7.12
N GLU A 149 5.43 6.87 6.24
CA GLU A 149 5.12 6.97 4.81
C GLU A 149 5.90 5.92 4.01
N GLY A 150 5.40 5.55 2.83
CA GLY A 150 6.04 4.55 1.98
C GLY A 150 5.35 4.38 0.63
N CYS A 151 5.51 3.20 0.01
CA CYS A 151 4.95 2.92 -1.32
C CYS A 151 3.43 3.17 -1.37
N THR A 152 2.71 2.75 -0.34
CA THR A 152 1.24 2.87 -0.27
C THR A 152 0.74 4.26 0.14
N THR A 153 1.64 5.22 0.35
CA THR A 153 1.29 6.66 0.49
C THR A 153 0.74 7.19 -0.82
N CYS A 154 1.38 6.83 -1.95
CA CYS A 154 0.93 7.20 -3.30
C CYS A 154 0.17 6.04 -3.97
N HIS A 155 0.67 4.82 -3.84
CA HIS A 155 0.03 3.62 -4.39
C HIS A 155 -0.96 3.01 -3.38
N SER A 156 -1.91 3.81 -2.88
CA SER A 156 -2.83 3.38 -1.82
C SER A 156 -3.80 2.28 -2.24
N GLY A 157 -4.13 2.23 -3.53
CA GLY A 157 -5.19 1.38 -4.05
C GLY A 157 -4.72 0.15 -4.83
N VAL A 158 -3.43 -0.22 -4.78
CA VAL A 158 -2.76 -1.24 -5.64
C VAL A 158 -3.68 -2.40 -6.04
N VAL A 159 -4.33 -3.02 -5.05
CA VAL A 159 -5.17 -4.20 -5.21
C VAL A 159 -6.60 -4.01 -4.69
N HIS A 160 -6.90 -2.89 -4.05
CA HIS A 160 -8.17 -2.67 -3.36
C HIS A 160 -9.04 -1.55 -3.97
N ASP A 161 -8.53 -0.82 -4.95
CA ASP A 161 -9.30 0.18 -5.69
C ASP A 161 -9.55 -0.22 -7.14
N GLN A 162 -10.48 0.49 -7.79
CA GLN A 162 -10.69 0.37 -9.22
C GLN A 162 -9.64 1.20 -9.98
N PRO A 163 -9.12 0.67 -11.11
CA PRO A 163 -8.32 1.47 -12.00
C PRO A 163 -9.06 2.72 -12.47
N ILE A 164 -8.33 3.82 -12.59
CA ILE A 164 -8.89 5.10 -13.03
C ILE A 164 -8.83 5.18 -14.57
N LYS A 165 -9.79 5.84 -15.22
CA LYS A 165 -9.74 6.24 -16.64
C LYS A 165 -9.31 5.17 -17.65
N GLY A 166 -9.65 3.90 -17.40
CA GLY A 166 -9.31 2.79 -18.29
C GLY A 166 -7.86 2.31 -18.23
N TYR A 167 -7.06 2.75 -17.25
CA TYR A 167 -5.75 2.13 -17.01
C TYR A 167 -5.91 0.67 -16.59
N PRO A 168 -4.92 -0.19 -16.90
CA PRO A 168 -4.95 -1.58 -16.48
C PRO A 168 -4.66 -1.76 -14.97
N ILE A 169 -4.14 -0.74 -14.30
CA ILE A 169 -3.74 -0.77 -12.89
C ILE A 169 -4.16 0.51 -12.16
N VAL A 170 -4.24 0.43 -10.84
CA VAL A 170 -4.43 1.62 -10.00
C VAL A 170 -3.14 2.41 -9.96
N ILE A 171 -3.19 3.64 -10.47
CA ILE A 171 -2.07 4.58 -10.43
C ILE A 171 -2.33 5.66 -9.37
N PRO A 172 -1.27 6.21 -8.75
CA PRO A 172 -1.40 7.36 -7.87
C PRO A 172 -2.09 8.50 -8.59
N ARG A 173 -2.85 9.29 -7.85
CA ARG A 173 -3.49 10.47 -8.42
C ARG A 173 -2.47 11.56 -8.69
N GLY A 174 -2.56 12.14 -9.89
CA GLY A 174 -1.91 13.41 -10.22
C GLY A 174 -2.70 14.60 -9.67
N HIS A 175 -2.36 15.80 -10.13
CA HIS A 175 -3.06 17.02 -9.75
C HIS A 175 -4.56 16.98 -10.13
N VAL A 176 -5.45 16.92 -9.15
CA VAL A 176 -6.90 16.81 -9.40
C VAL A 176 -7.46 18.05 -10.13
N SER A 177 -6.85 19.22 -9.92
CA SER A 177 -7.33 20.50 -10.49
C SER A 177 -7.09 20.68 -11.98
N ALA A 178 -6.18 19.89 -12.57
CA ALA A 178 -5.90 19.91 -14.02
C ALA A 178 -6.20 18.54 -14.64
N ASP A 179 -7.15 17.84 -14.03
CA ASP A 179 -7.70 16.61 -14.57
C ASP A 179 -8.94 16.90 -15.43
N ASP A 180 -8.81 16.73 -16.75
CA ASP A 180 -9.92 16.90 -17.70
C ASP A 180 -11.08 15.91 -17.46
N LYS A 181 -10.84 14.83 -16.71
CA LYS A 181 -11.85 13.81 -16.35
C LYS A 181 -11.78 13.50 -14.85
N PRO A 182 -12.49 14.24 -13.99
CA PRO A 182 -12.44 14.00 -12.56
C PRO A 182 -12.83 12.55 -12.24
N TRP A 183 -11.99 11.88 -11.46
CA TRP A 183 -12.25 10.56 -10.93
C TRP A 183 -12.52 10.65 -9.42
N TYR A 184 -13.58 9.98 -8.98
CA TYR A 184 -13.94 9.89 -7.58
C TYR A 184 -13.90 8.43 -7.12
N PRO A 185 -13.26 8.13 -5.97
CA PRO A 185 -13.27 6.79 -5.41
C PRO A 185 -14.69 6.34 -5.10
N VAL A 186 -14.98 5.04 -5.27
CA VAL A 186 -16.28 4.42 -4.97
C VAL A 186 -16.49 4.21 -3.46
N HIS A 187 -15.75 4.97 -2.65
CA HIS A 187 -15.85 4.97 -1.20
C HIS A 187 -16.76 6.13 -0.74
N PRO A 188 -17.58 5.93 0.31
CA PRO A 188 -18.45 6.97 0.85
C PRO A 188 -17.71 8.25 1.22
N GLU A 189 -18.41 9.39 1.17
CA GLU A 189 -17.85 10.67 1.63
C GLU A 189 -17.50 10.62 3.12
N GLY A 190 -16.36 11.21 3.49
CA GLY A 190 -15.83 11.17 4.87
C GLY A 190 -15.22 9.82 5.29
N SER A 191 -15.19 8.81 4.41
CA SER A 191 -14.54 7.54 4.74
C SER A 191 -13.01 7.61 4.61
N TYR A 192 -12.32 6.85 5.47
CA TYR A 192 -10.86 6.75 5.45
C TYR A 192 -10.32 6.33 4.08
N LEU A 193 -10.94 5.33 3.44
CA LEU A 193 -10.49 4.86 2.13
C LEU A 193 -10.70 5.92 1.02
N ARG A 194 -11.75 6.74 1.11
CA ARG A 194 -11.94 7.86 0.18
C ARG A 194 -10.85 8.90 0.33
N GLU A 195 -10.57 9.33 1.56
CA GLU A 195 -9.50 10.31 1.84
C GLU A 195 -8.14 9.81 1.36
N ARG A 196 -7.86 8.54 1.61
CA ARG A 196 -6.61 7.90 1.15
C ARG A 196 -6.52 7.89 -0.38
N ALA A 197 -7.59 7.52 -1.07
CA ALA A 197 -7.65 7.52 -2.54
C ALA A 197 -7.68 8.94 -3.16
N LEU A 198 -7.88 9.98 -2.33
CA LEU A 198 -7.85 11.41 -2.73
C LEU A 198 -6.48 12.06 -2.64
N ARG A 199 -5.48 11.42 -2.02
CA ARG A 199 -4.13 11.99 -1.93
C ARG A 199 -3.48 12.13 -3.30
N ASP A 200 -2.77 13.23 -3.48
CA ASP A 200 -1.99 13.56 -4.66
C ASP A 200 -0.61 14.13 -4.27
N CYS A 201 0.19 14.48 -5.28
CA CYS A 201 1.53 15.04 -5.06
C CYS A 201 1.52 16.32 -4.21
N PHE A 202 0.46 17.13 -4.32
CA PHE A 202 0.36 18.42 -3.61
C PHE A 202 0.05 18.27 -2.13
N SER A 203 -0.30 17.06 -1.67
CA SER A 203 -0.42 16.75 -0.24
C SER A 203 0.92 16.90 0.51
N CYS A 204 2.05 16.85 -0.20
CA CYS A 204 3.39 17.13 0.35
C CYS A 204 4.12 18.26 -0.39
N HIS A 205 3.89 18.41 -1.69
CA HIS A 205 4.40 19.52 -2.49
C HIS A 205 3.45 20.72 -2.42
N ASP A 206 3.44 21.40 -1.28
CA ASP A 206 2.54 22.54 -1.02
C ASP A 206 3.28 23.89 -0.98
N GLY A 207 4.61 23.88 -1.15
CA GLY A 207 5.48 25.05 -1.02
C GLY A 207 5.82 25.44 0.43
N LYS A 208 5.38 24.67 1.43
CA LYS A 208 5.68 24.89 2.85
C LYS A 208 6.66 23.86 3.40
N GLY A 209 6.55 22.61 2.94
CA GLY A 209 7.46 21.54 3.31
C GLY A 209 8.89 21.72 2.75
N GLN A 210 9.87 21.12 3.42
CA GLN A 210 11.27 21.11 2.98
C GLN A 210 11.88 19.71 3.15
N TYR A 211 12.74 19.31 2.23
CA TYR A 211 13.61 18.14 2.35
C TYR A 211 15.00 18.47 1.81
N ASP A 212 16.05 18.07 2.54
CA ASP A 212 17.46 18.31 2.16
C ASP A 212 17.74 19.77 1.75
N GLY A 213 17.27 20.72 2.56
CA GLY A 213 17.44 22.15 2.29
C GLY A 213 16.57 22.71 1.15
N LYS A 214 15.81 21.88 0.41
CA LYS A 214 14.97 22.30 -0.73
C LYS A 214 13.49 22.34 -0.36
N ILE A 215 12.82 23.41 -0.74
CA ILE A 215 11.37 23.54 -0.58
C ILE A 215 10.67 22.56 -1.53
N LEU A 216 9.67 21.84 -1.02
CA LEU A 216 8.78 21.00 -1.82
C LEU A 216 7.78 21.89 -2.56
N ASP A 217 8.26 22.55 -3.61
CA ASP A 217 7.48 23.52 -4.37
C ASP A 217 6.55 22.86 -5.42
N ARG A 218 5.70 23.71 -6.02
CA ARG A 218 4.69 23.33 -7.02
C ARG A 218 5.06 23.78 -8.44
N LYS A 219 6.31 24.14 -8.68
CA LYS A 219 6.74 24.61 -10.00
C LYS A 219 6.68 23.45 -10.99
N CYS A 220 6.27 23.74 -12.23
CA CYS A 220 6.11 22.73 -13.26
C CYS A 220 7.42 21.92 -13.47
N GLY A 221 8.57 22.61 -13.48
CA GLY A 221 9.89 21.99 -13.65
C GLY A 221 10.36 21.11 -12.50
N THR A 222 9.67 21.12 -11.36
CA THR A 222 9.95 20.22 -10.22
C THR A 222 9.46 18.81 -10.51
N CYS A 223 8.33 18.69 -11.21
CA CYS A 223 7.68 17.41 -11.51
C CYS A 223 7.78 17.01 -12.98
N HIS A 224 7.93 17.97 -13.90
CA HIS A 224 7.95 17.75 -15.34
C HIS A 224 9.30 18.18 -15.92
N ASN A 225 9.68 17.60 -17.06
CA ASN A 225 10.96 17.91 -17.68
C ASN A 225 10.90 19.33 -18.29
N PRO A 226 11.72 20.30 -17.82
CA PRO A 226 11.67 21.69 -18.28
C PRO A 226 11.86 21.86 -19.80
N GLU A 227 12.71 21.05 -20.42
CA GLU A 227 12.96 21.08 -21.87
C GLU A 227 11.72 20.62 -22.64
N LYS A 228 11.02 19.62 -22.12
CA LYS A 228 9.76 19.13 -22.70
C LYS A 228 8.59 20.10 -22.49
N ILE A 229 8.55 20.79 -21.35
CA ILE A 229 7.54 21.83 -21.07
C ILE A 229 7.64 22.97 -22.08
N SER A 230 8.85 23.49 -22.26
CA SER A 230 9.11 24.58 -23.21
C SER A 230 8.82 24.14 -24.64
N GLY A 231 9.18 22.91 -25.03
CA GLY A 231 8.79 22.32 -26.30
C GLY A 231 7.27 22.20 -26.48
N ALA A 232 6.54 21.70 -25.48
CA ALA A 232 5.08 21.53 -25.57
C ALA A 232 4.31 22.87 -25.68
N LEU A 233 4.84 23.95 -25.10
CA LEU A 233 4.28 25.30 -25.21
C LEU A 233 4.56 25.97 -26.57
N LEU A 234 5.50 25.46 -27.37
CA LEU A 234 5.82 25.99 -28.71
C LEU A 234 4.93 25.39 -29.82
N PHE A 235 4.20 24.32 -29.54
CA PHE A 235 3.34 23.61 -30.50
C PHE A 235 1.83 23.72 -30.19
N ASN A 236 1.47 24.57 -29.23
CA ASN A 236 0.11 25.03 -28.94
C ASN A 236 -0.01 26.52 -29.24
#